data_AF-A0A6B3EJX6-F1
#
_entry.id   AF-A0A6B3EJX6-F1
#
_cell.length_a   1.000
_cell.length_b   1.000
_cell.length_c   1.000
_cell.angle_alpha   90.00
_cell.angle_beta   90.00
_cell.angle_gamma   90.00
#
_symmetry.space_group_name_H-M   'P 1'
#
loop_
_entity.id
_entity.type
_entity.pdbx_description
1 polymer ?
#
loop_
_entity_poly.entity_id
_entity_poly.type
_entity_poly.pdbx_seq_one_letter_code
_entity_poly.pdbx_strand_id
1 'polypeptide(L)'
;LDSFAGAGAELLPERPRKAIAPLKESGERWLEIMETAHNLGVESTVTMLMGTGETNAERIEHLRMIREVQDRTGGFRAFIPYTYQPENNHLKGRTQATMFE
;
A
#
# COMPACT_ATOMS: atom_id res chain seq x y z
N LEU A 1 17.04 -16.27 -1.33
CA LEU A 1 15.68 -15.77 -1.03
C LEU A 1 15.59 -14.53 -1.87
N ASP A 2 14.90 -14.63 -3.00
CA ASP A 2 15.21 -13.79 -4.16
C ASP A 2 14.22 -12.61 -4.30
N SER A 3 13.15 -12.61 -3.52
CA SER A 3 12.22 -11.49 -3.34
C SER A 3 11.33 -11.70 -2.11
N PHE A 4 10.56 -10.68 -1.72
CA PHE A 4 9.53 -10.80 -0.69
C PHE A 4 8.22 -10.07 -1.03
N ALA A 5 7.15 -10.43 -0.30
CA ALA A 5 5.81 -9.88 -0.54
C ALA A 5 5.66 -8.46 0.02
N GLY A 6 5.04 -7.58 -0.77
CA GLY A 6 4.67 -6.22 -0.40
C GLY A 6 3.40 -6.09 0.42
N ALA A 7 2.92 -7.19 0.99
CA ALA A 7 1.77 -7.16 1.88
C ALA A 7 2.10 -6.29 3.10
N GLY A 8 1.14 -5.44 3.52
CA GLY A 8 1.33 -4.52 4.64
C GLY A 8 1.33 -3.03 4.28
N ALA A 9 1.43 -2.70 3.00
CA ALA A 9 1.33 -1.32 2.53
C ALA A 9 -0.06 -0.71 2.76
N GLU A 10 -1.15 -1.47 2.55
CA GLU A 10 -2.54 -1.01 2.63
C GLU A 10 -2.75 0.34 1.92
N LEU A 11 -2.87 1.42 2.67
CA LEU A 11 -2.61 2.79 2.24
C LEU A 11 -1.45 3.33 3.07
N LEU A 12 -0.60 4.13 2.41
CA LEU A 12 0.63 4.69 3.00
C LEU A 12 0.41 6.07 3.62
N PRO A 13 -0.45 6.95 3.07
CA PRO A 13 -0.75 8.24 3.70
C PRO A 13 -1.28 8.06 5.12
N GLU A 14 -0.87 8.96 6.01
CA GLU A 14 -1.08 8.83 7.45
C GLU A 14 -2.54 8.63 7.86
N ARG A 15 -3.46 9.48 7.36
CA ARG A 15 -4.88 9.44 7.75
C ARG A 15 -5.54 8.09 7.44
N PRO A 16 -5.58 7.59 6.18
CA PRO A 16 -6.21 6.31 5.89
C PRO A 16 -5.47 5.16 6.57
N ARG A 17 -4.14 5.21 6.67
CA ARG A 17 -3.35 4.17 7.34
C ARG A 17 -3.71 4.04 8.82
N LYS A 18 -3.80 5.15 9.55
CA LYS A 18 -4.25 5.16 10.95
C LYS A 18 -5.68 4.67 11.10
N ALA A 19 -6.54 4.93 10.12
CA ALA A 19 -7.93 4.47 10.16
C ALA A 19 -8.06 2.95 9.98
N ILE A 20 -7.28 2.36 9.07
CA ILE A 20 -7.43 0.93 8.70
C ILE A 20 -6.44 -0.01 9.37
N ALA A 21 -5.26 0.49 9.74
CA ALA A 21 -4.16 -0.31 10.28
C ALA A 21 -3.38 0.45 11.38
N PRO A 22 -4.05 0.90 12.46
CA PRO A 22 -3.43 1.75 13.50
C PRO A 22 -2.27 1.08 14.27
N LEU A 23 -2.18 -0.24 14.23
CA LEU A 23 -1.14 -1.02 14.92
C LEU A 23 0.09 -1.31 14.06
N LYS A 24 0.06 -0.97 12.76
CA LYS A 24 1.22 -1.10 11.87
C LYS A 24 2.13 0.13 11.98
N GLU A 25 3.38 -0.03 11.56
CA GLU A 25 4.33 1.05 11.36
C GLU A 25 3.79 2.13 10.40
N SER A 26 4.37 3.33 10.38
CA SER A 26 3.94 4.39 9.44
C SER A 26 4.22 4.00 7.97
N GLY A 27 3.59 4.68 7.02
CA GLY A 27 3.84 4.44 5.61
C GLY A 27 5.28 4.76 5.21
N GLU A 28 5.83 5.82 5.80
CA GLU A 28 7.24 6.22 5.62
C GLU A 28 8.19 5.16 6.15
N ARG A 29 7.90 4.59 7.33
CA ARG A 29 8.72 3.50 7.89
C ARG A 29 8.66 2.24 7.04
N TRP A 30 7.49 1.90 6.51
CA TRP A 30 7.33 0.78 5.59
C TRP A 30 8.17 1.00 4.32
N LEU A 31 8.14 2.20 3.74
CA LEU A 31 8.96 2.54 2.56
C LEU A 31 10.46 2.52 2.83
N GLU A 32 10.90 2.97 4.00
CA GLU A 32 12.30 2.90 4.43
C GLU A 32 12.79 1.43 4.45
N ILE A 33 11.96 0.51 4.94
CA ILE A 33 12.27 -0.93 4.96
C ILE A 33 12.37 -1.47 3.53
N MET A 34 11.44 -1.11 2.64
CA MET A 34 11.48 -1.53 1.24
C MET A 34 12.73 -1.01 0.52
N GLU A 35 13.01 0.28 0.66
CA GLU A 35 14.19 0.92 0.09
C GLU A 35 15.48 0.28 0.60
N THR A 36 15.55 -0.03 1.90
CA THR A 36 16.68 -0.77 2.48
C THR A 36 16.84 -2.14 1.83
N ALA A 37 15.76 -2.91 1.70
CA ALA A 37 15.81 -4.24 1.10
C ALA A 37 16.23 -4.18 -0.38
N HIS A 38 15.69 -3.24 -1.15
CA HIS A 38 16.02 -3.06 -2.55
C HIS A 38 17.50 -2.67 -2.74
N ASN A 39 18.03 -1.79 -1.89
CA ASN A 39 19.44 -1.40 -1.91
C ASN A 39 20.39 -2.55 -1.53
N LEU A 40 19.88 -3.58 -0.83
CA LEU A 40 20.60 -4.83 -0.56
C LEU A 40 20.44 -5.87 -1.67
N GLY A 41 19.82 -5.51 -2.79
CA GLY A 41 19.58 -6.39 -3.94
C GLY A 41 18.41 -7.35 -3.76
N VAL A 42 17.55 -7.13 -2.76
CA VAL A 42 16.35 -7.95 -2.54
C VAL A 42 15.14 -7.22 -3.12
N GLU A 43 14.57 -7.76 -4.18
CA GLU A 43 13.38 -7.20 -4.82
C GLU A 43 12.10 -7.47 -4.02
N SER A 44 11.05 -6.69 -4.26
CA SER A 44 9.76 -6.88 -3.60
C SER A 44 8.58 -6.59 -4.52
N THR A 45 7.38 -6.72 -3.96
CA THR A 45 6.14 -6.23 -4.57
C THR A 45 5.56 -5.13 -3.70
N VAL A 46 4.50 -4.47 -4.15
CA VAL A 46 3.76 -3.51 -3.34
C VAL A 46 2.26 -3.68 -3.57
N THR A 47 1.49 -3.52 -2.51
CA THR A 47 0.03 -3.69 -2.51
C THR A 47 -0.68 -2.37 -2.20
N MET A 48 -1.91 -2.21 -2.67
CA MET A 48 -2.78 -1.09 -2.28
C MET A 48 -4.18 -1.59 -1.96
N LEU A 49 -4.62 -1.42 -0.71
CA LEU A 49 -6.00 -1.68 -0.29
C LEU A 49 -6.86 -0.44 -0.58
N MET A 50 -7.83 -0.58 -1.47
CA MET A 50 -8.74 0.50 -1.87
C MET A 50 -10.18 0.24 -1.41
N GLY A 51 -10.93 1.31 -1.24
CA GLY A 51 -12.36 1.28 -0.95
C GLY A 51 -12.69 1.21 0.54
N THR A 52 -11.81 1.79 1.36
CA THR A 52 -11.92 1.84 2.83
C THR A 52 -12.34 3.22 3.37
N GLY A 53 -12.64 4.18 2.48
CA GLY A 53 -12.95 5.56 2.86
C GLY A 53 -11.79 6.55 2.64
N GLU A 54 -10.79 6.15 1.88
CA GLU A 54 -9.76 7.04 1.35
C GLU A 54 -10.29 7.92 0.21
N THR A 55 -9.67 9.08 0.05
CA THR A 55 -9.96 10.02 -1.04
C THR A 55 -9.10 9.70 -2.26
N ASN A 56 -9.49 10.22 -3.42
CA ASN A 56 -8.68 10.13 -4.64
C ASN A 56 -7.29 10.78 -4.46
N ALA A 57 -7.21 11.88 -3.71
CA ALA A 57 -5.94 12.54 -3.41
C ALA A 57 -5.00 11.62 -2.61
N GLU A 58 -5.53 10.85 -1.65
CA GLU A 58 -4.73 9.90 -0.87
C GLU A 58 -4.30 8.67 -1.69
N ARG A 59 -5.13 8.23 -2.64
CA ARG A 59 -4.71 7.18 -3.60
C ARG A 59 -3.56 7.67 -4.46
N ILE A 60 -3.65 8.89 -4.99
CA ILE A 60 -2.58 9.51 -5.79
C ILE A 60 -1.31 9.68 -4.94
N GLU A 61 -1.47 10.10 -3.69
CA GLU A 61 -0.34 10.25 -2.76
C GLU A 61 0.36 8.91 -2.48
N HIS A 62 -0.39 7.84 -2.21
CA HIS A 62 0.16 6.50 -2.06
C HIS A 62 0.98 6.07 -3.29
N LEU A 63 0.44 6.29 -4.49
CA LEU A 63 1.13 5.99 -5.75
C LEU A 63 2.39 6.83 -5.93
N ARG A 64 2.36 8.12 -5.57
CA ARG A 64 3.51 9.02 -5.62
C ARG A 64 4.62 8.52 -4.69
N MET A 65 4.29 8.20 -3.44
CA MET A 65 5.25 7.72 -2.44
C MET A 65 5.96 6.43 -2.89
N ILE A 66 5.22 5.48 -3.47
CA ILE A 66 5.80 4.24 -4.03
C ILE A 66 6.70 4.55 -5.22
N ARG A 67 6.23 5.38 -6.16
CA ARG A 67 6.99 5.74 -7.35
C ARG A 67 8.32 6.37 -6.98
N GLU A 68 8.36 7.20 -5.95
CA GLU A 68 9.61 7.81 -5.48
C GLU A 68 10.64 6.79 -5.00
N VAL A 69 10.24 5.75 -4.27
CA VAL A 69 11.14 4.65 -3.91
C VAL A 69 11.53 3.83 -5.14
N GLN A 70 10.60 3.61 -6.07
CA GLN A 70 10.88 2.90 -7.32
C GLN A 70 11.91 3.65 -8.18
N ASP A 71 11.78 4.96 -8.32
CA ASP A 71 12.70 5.80 -9.09
C ASP A 71 14.12 5.78 -8.50
N ARG A 72 14.24 5.63 -7.17
CA ARG A 72 15.54 5.52 -6.48
C ARG A 72 16.16 4.13 -6.56
N THR A 73 15.35 3.07 -6.49
CA THR A 73 15.85 1.71 -6.22
C THR A 73 15.57 0.69 -7.32
N GLY A 74 14.53 0.89 -8.12
CA GLY A 74 14.05 -0.07 -9.13
C GLY A 74 13.51 -1.39 -8.58
N GLY A 75 13.43 -1.58 -7.25
CA GLY A 75 13.25 -2.90 -6.64
C GLY A 75 11.81 -3.42 -6.53
N PHE A 76 10.78 -2.61 -6.81
CA PHE A 76 9.41 -3.11 -6.90
C PHE A 76 9.17 -3.77 -8.27
N ARG A 77 8.76 -5.04 -8.25
CA ARG A 77 8.49 -5.84 -9.45
C ARG A 77 7.04 -5.79 -9.92
N ALA A 78 6.12 -5.53 -9.00
CA ALA A 78 4.70 -5.50 -9.28
C ALA A 78 3.97 -4.57 -8.31
N PHE A 79 2.93 -3.91 -8.82
CA PHE A 79 1.95 -3.16 -8.04
C PHE A 79 0.61 -3.89 -8.09
N ILE A 80 0.06 -4.23 -6.92
CA ILE A 80 -1.11 -5.10 -6.78
C ILE A 80 -2.21 -4.33 -6.03
N PRO A 81 -3.11 -3.62 -6.75
CA PRO A 81 -4.26 -2.99 -6.14
C PRO A 81 -5.35 -4.03 -5.87
N TYR A 82 -6.01 -3.93 -4.72
CA TYR A 82 -7.14 -4.79 -4.39
C TYR A 82 -8.21 -4.01 -3.62
N THR A 83 -9.45 -4.44 -3.76
CA THR A 83 -10.60 -3.79 -3.12
C THR A 83 -10.90 -4.40 -1.76
N TYR A 84 -11.34 -3.55 -0.84
CA TYR A 84 -11.78 -3.93 0.49
C TYR A 84 -12.93 -4.94 0.45
N GLN A 85 -12.81 -5.99 1.26
CA GLN A 85 -13.82 -7.02 1.46
C GLN A 85 -14.45 -6.81 2.85
N PRO A 86 -15.74 -6.48 2.96
CA PRO A 86 -16.38 -6.12 4.23
C PRO A 86 -16.66 -7.31 5.15
N GLU A 87 -16.62 -8.53 4.63
CA GLU A 87 -16.88 -9.73 5.41
C GLU A 87 -15.75 -10.03 6.41
N ASN A 88 -16.11 -10.58 7.56
CA ASN A 88 -15.18 -11.13 8.55
C ASN A 88 -14.12 -10.16 9.12
N ASN A 89 -14.42 -8.86 9.23
CA ASN A 89 -13.53 -7.90 9.87
C ASN A 89 -14.27 -6.74 10.60
N HIS A 90 -13.53 -5.92 11.34
CA HIS A 90 -14.07 -4.86 12.20
C HIS A 90 -14.36 -3.53 11.48
N LEU A 91 -13.87 -3.33 10.25
CA LEU A 91 -14.04 -2.08 9.51
C LEU A 91 -15.49 -1.90 9.05
N LYS A 92 -16.22 -3.01 8.81
CA LYS A 92 -17.61 -3.03 8.31
C LYS A 92 -17.77 -2.18 7.04
N GLY A 93 -19.02 -1.93 6.62
CA GLY A 93 -19.32 -1.13 5.44
C GLY A 93 -19.51 -1.98 4.19
N ARG A 94 -19.15 -1.44 3.03
CA ARG A 94 -19.32 -2.09 1.73
C ARG A 94 -18.10 -1.86 0.87
N THR A 95 -17.76 -2.83 0.01
CA THR A 95 -16.75 -2.64 -1.04
C THR A 95 -17.11 -1.42 -1.88
N GLN A 96 -16.22 -0.43 -1.92
CA GLN A 96 -16.36 0.69 -2.83
C GLN A 96 -15.63 0.36 -4.13
N ALA A 97 -16.35 -0.16 -5.11
CA ALA A 97 -15.90 -0.30 -6.49
C ALA A 97 -16.60 0.75 -7.36
N THR A 98 -15.87 1.36 -8.28
CA THR A 98 -16.49 2.18 -9.32
C THR A 98 -17.27 1.25 -10.23
N MET A 99 -18.58 1.49 -10.36
CA MET A 99 -19.40 0.79 -11.34
C MET A 99 -19.08 1.39 -12.72
N PHE A 100 -18.97 0.54 -13.75
CA PHE A 100 -19.01 1.05 -15.12
C PHE A 100 -20.45 1.53 -15.37
N GLU A 101 -20.59 2.81 -15.74
CA GLU A 101 -21.83 3.36 -16.31
C GLU A 101 -21.97 2.95 -17.77
#